data_AF-A0A0V0QI71-F1
#
_entry.id   AF-A0A0V0QI71-F1
#
_cell.length_a   1.000
_cell.length_b   1.000
_cell.length_c   1.000
_cell.angle_alpha   90.00
_cell.angle_beta   90.00
_cell.angle_gamma   90.00
#
_symmetry.space_group_name_H-M   'P 1'
#
loop_
_entity.id
_entity.type
_entity.pdbx_description
1 polymer ?
#
loop_
_entity_poly.entity_id
_entity_poly.type
_entity_poly.pdbx_seq_one_letter_code
_entity_poly.pdbx_strand_id
1 'polypeptide(L)'
;MIRHIFILLTILFLFIINSNQYNYSENGDDWTDGVCSSGTSQSPIEITFSSLKCNSDRKITLASNNQDYTVTPIVPDGTETNLSLQFDLENYGNLIIKDNSNENEYIYQGTSIIIHSPSEHVYNGNKYDVELQIYFDISSISDSDVTQTLIDNGITSKSVISLIFYVYDSSSIADTNSVFSSERLDISDLSGDITINPSKIFSIYDFSNQFYYYQGSLTTPDCTEDVNWYLMGKAIPISQENFDIIANYYSDAEEITKNYNHFLFSSGFRPHDDKVQTGGEDAFLISDQIMAVADGVGGWNRYGVDPAFFSRELCKNLETNFNSNKTYYTNHLVQLIQKSHQKVKYTGSSTLVVASIQDDKPILNTALLGDSGYILFRVEENKLNIIYEFSEQQHSFNFPYQLSYSRGPNAQSDKASDSILMSHEVQDGDIIVMGSDGLFDNLYLDQISNIANYKSPFTMRGLQQGFNIQHQGKQDDITVLVGVIKLSDNLKKQIENESKQFAQNEKIDL
;
A
#
# COMPACT_ATOMS: atom_id res chain seq x y z
N MET A 1 -34.42 25.49 -25.97
CA MET A 1 -33.95 24.18 -26.49
C MET A 1 -32.53 24.25 -27.03
N ILE A 2 -32.23 25.05 -28.07
CA ILE A 2 -30.87 25.20 -28.64
C ILE A 2 -29.84 25.79 -27.64
N ARG A 3 -30.27 26.69 -26.75
CA ARG A 3 -29.41 27.31 -25.73
C ARG A 3 -29.05 26.39 -24.55
N HIS A 4 -29.79 25.30 -24.32
CA HIS A 4 -29.46 24.29 -23.30
C HIS A 4 -28.57 23.18 -23.89
N ILE A 5 -28.74 22.87 -25.18
CA ILE A 5 -27.86 21.95 -25.92
C ILE A 5 -26.44 22.53 -26.07
N PHE A 6 -26.30 23.85 -26.24
CA PHE A 6 -24.98 24.50 -26.31
C PHE A 6 -24.24 24.49 -24.96
N ILE A 7 -24.95 24.69 -23.85
CA ILE A 7 -24.36 24.66 -22.49
C ILE A 7 -23.94 23.24 -22.12
N LEU A 8 -24.77 22.23 -22.42
CA LEU A 8 -24.40 20.82 -22.26
C LEU A 8 -23.24 20.40 -23.16
N LEU A 9 -23.18 20.88 -24.41
CA LEU A 9 -22.07 20.58 -25.32
C LEU A 9 -20.78 21.27 -24.89
N THR A 10 -20.81 22.50 -24.36
CA THR A 10 -19.61 23.14 -23.80
C THR A 10 -19.16 22.53 -22.48
N ILE A 11 -20.08 22.04 -21.64
CA ILE A 11 -19.74 21.28 -20.43
C ILE A 11 -19.15 19.91 -20.80
N LEU A 12 -19.72 19.22 -21.81
CA LEU A 12 -19.12 18.00 -22.37
C LEU A 12 -17.75 18.27 -23.04
N PHE A 13 -17.58 19.38 -23.75
CA PHE A 13 -16.31 19.75 -24.39
C PHE A 13 -15.24 20.18 -23.37
N LEU A 14 -15.64 20.75 -22.23
CA LEU A 14 -14.75 21.03 -21.10
C LEU A 14 -14.36 19.73 -20.35
N PHE A 15 -15.27 18.76 -20.26
CA PHE A 15 -14.96 17.41 -19.74
C PHE A 15 -14.05 16.60 -20.68
N ILE A 16 -14.13 16.81 -22.00
CA ILE A 16 -13.33 16.07 -23.00
C ILE A 16 -11.92 16.66 -23.19
N ILE A 17 -11.63 17.88 -22.69
CA ILE A 17 -10.37 18.58 -22.98
C ILE A 17 -9.38 18.60 -21.79
N ASN A 18 -9.72 18.10 -20.60
CA ASN A 18 -8.77 18.05 -19.48
C ASN A 18 -8.98 16.85 -18.52
N SER A 19 -9.10 15.64 -19.07
CA SER A 19 -8.83 14.44 -18.29
C SER A 19 -7.71 13.67 -18.98
N ASN A 20 -6.48 14.15 -18.84
CA ASN A 20 -5.38 13.19 -18.76
C ASN A 20 -5.67 12.38 -17.50
N GLN A 21 -6.30 11.21 -17.67
CA GLN A 21 -6.48 10.26 -16.59
C GLN A 21 -5.07 9.89 -16.10
N TYR A 22 -4.71 10.36 -14.91
CA TYR A 22 -3.48 9.96 -14.23
C TYR A 22 -3.78 8.81 -13.28
N ASN A 23 -2.76 8.01 -13.01
CA ASN A 23 -2.85 6.81 -12.19
C ASN A 23 -1.68 6.71 -11.22
N TYR A 24 -1.76 5.80 -10.25
CA TYR A 24 -0.69 5.57 -9.28
C TYR A 24 0.12 4.28 -9.54
N SER A 25 -0.01 3.67 -10.73
CA SER A 25 0.63 2.38 -11.06
C SER A 25 2.15 2.40 -10.94
N GLU A 26 2.78 3.53 -11.29
CA GLU A 26 4.23 3.76 -11.18
C GLU A 26 4.55 4.78 -10.06
N ASN A 27 3.64 4.97 -9.10
CA ASN A 27 3.76 5.95 -8.00
C ASN A 27 4.13 7.39 -8.45
N GLY A 28 3.68 7.79 -9.64
CA GLY A 28 3.92 9.12 -10.20
C GLY A 28 5.23 9.28 -10.98
N ASP A 29 6.07 8.25 -11.07
CA ASP A 29 7.32 8.30 -11.87
C ASP A 29 7.05 8.50 -13.38
N ASP A 30 5.86 8.13 -13.85
CA ASP A 30 5.41 8.27 -15.22
C ASP A 30 4.66 9.59 -15.50
N TRP A 31 4.45 10.43 -14.48
CA TRP A 31 3.70 11.67 -14.64
C TRP A 31 4.53 12.76 -15.34
N THR A 32 4.15 13.03 -16.59
CA THR A 32 4.79 14.08 -17.40
C THR A 32 4.02 15.40 -17.43
N ASP A 33 2.83 15.44 -16.82
CA ASP A 33 1.98 16.62 -16.81
C ASP A 33 2.51 17.69 -15.85
N GLY A 34 2.36 18.96 -16.24
CA GLY A 34 2.78 20.09 -15.43
C GLY A 34 4.27 20.08 -15.10
N VAL A 35 4.58 20.10 -13.80
CA VAL A 35 5.96 20.14 -13.28
C VAL A 35 6.35 18.89 -12.50
N CYS A 36 5.55 17.83 -12.53
CA CYS A 36 5.77 16.60 -11.74
C CYS A 36 7.20 16.04 -11.88
N SER A 37 7.74 16.00 -13.10
CA SER A 37 9.08 15.45 -13.38
C SER A 37 10.21 16.48 -13.35
N SER A 38 9.91 17.77 -13.27
CA SER A 38 10.89 18.87 -13.40
C SER A 38 10.97 19.82 -12.21
N GLY A 39 10.01 19.73 -11.29
CA GLY A 39 9.94 20.56 -10.10
C GLY A 39 11.13 20.36 -9.16
N THR A 40 11.37 21.35 -8.30
CA THR A 40 12.48 21.33 -7.33
C THR A 40 12.02 21.33 -5.87
N SER A 41 10.74 21.54 -5.64
CA SER A 41 10.05 21.58 -4.35
C SER A 41 8.83 20.65 -4.38
N GLN A 42 9.01 19.44 -4.92
CA GLN A 42 7.96 18.43 -5.04
C GLN A 42 7.56 17.85 -3.68
N SER A 43 6.34 17.33 -3.64
CA SER A 43 5.72 16.61 -2.52
C SER A 43 5.19 15.26 -3.02
N PRO A 44 5.08 14.23 -2.16
CA PRO A 44 5.37 14.23 -0.72
C PRO A 44 6.88 14.22 -0.42
N ILE A 45 7.24 14.36 0.86
CA ILE A 45 8.62 14.26 1.35
C ILE A 45 8.78 13.27 2.50
N GLU A 46 10.03 12.88 2.78
CA GLU A 46 10.38 12.24 4.04
C GLU A 46 10.66 13.28 5.14
N ILE A 47 10.02 13.11 6.29
CA ILE A 47 10.18 13.92 7.49
C ILE A 47 11.17 13.20 8.41
N THR A 48 12.41 13.66 8.43
CA THR A 48 13.44 13.14 9.34
C THR A 48 13.46 13.95 10.64
N PHE A 49 13.17 13.32 11.78
CA PHE A 49 13.04 14.06 13.04
C PHE A 49 14.32 14.77 13.51
N SER A 50 15.49 14.28 13.06
CA SER A 50 16.79 14.86 13.39
C SER A 50 17.10 16.17 12.65
N SER A 51 16.40 16.47 11.55
CA SER A 51 16.64 17.67 10.74
C SER A 51 15.68 18.83 11.07
N LEU A 52 14.73 18.61 11.99
CA LEU A 52 13.67 19.54 12.33
C LEU A 52 14.20 20.79 13.05
N LYS A 53 13.65 21.94 12.66
CA LYS A 53 13.87 23.22 13.34
C LYS A 53 12.55 23.69 13.93
N CYS A 54 12.56 23.95 15.23
CA CYS A 54 11.39 24.51 15.90
C CYS A 54 11.19 25.96 15.43
N ASN A 55 9.97 26.28 15.01
CA ASN A 55 9.53 27.61 14.64
C ASN A 55 8.22 27.92 15.36
N SER A 56 8.18 29.01 16.12
CA SER A 56 7.01 29.46 16.89
C SER A 56 6.20 30.55 16.18
N ASP A 57 6.58 30.92 14.96
CA ASP A 57 6.10 32.14 14.30
C ASP A 57 4.79 31.92 13.54
N ARG A 58 4.34 30.68 13.38
CA ARG A 58 3.10 30.35 12.66
C ARG A 58 2.08 29.73 13.60
N LYS A 59 0.85 30.24 13.55
CA LYS A 59 -0.32 29.64 14.19
C LYS A 59 -1.37 29.34 13.16
N ILE A 60 -1.95 28.16 13.24
CA ILE A 60 -3.07 27.74 12.40
C ILE A 60 -4.33 27.57 13.24
N THR A 61 -5.49 27.84 12.65
CA THR A 61 -6.79 27.64 13.27
C THR A 61 -7.76 27.13 12.23
N LEU A 62 -8.44 26.03 12.55
CA LEU A 62 -9.48 25.47 11.70
C LEU A 62 -10.87 25.85 12.22
N ALA A 63 -11.74 26.24 11.30
CA ALA A 63 -13.14 26.51 11.57
C ALA A 63 -13.99 25.77 10.54
N SER A 64 -14.86 24.87 10.96
CA SER A 64 -15.82 24.21 10.06
C SER A 64 -17.15 24.95 10.06
N ASN A 65 -17.96 24.73 9.02
CA ASN A 65 -19.34 25.20 8.99
C ASN A 65 -20.33 24.24 9.72
N ASN A 66 -19.82 23.12 10.26
CA ASN A 66 -20.59 22.07 10.94
C ASN A 66 -21.77 21.53 10.11
N GLN A 67 -21.59 21.42 8.80
CA GLN A 67 -22.55 20.82 7.88
C GLN A 67 -22.15 19.41 7.48
N ASP A 68 -23.16 18.58 7.24
CA ASP A 68 -23.00 17.28 6.62
C ASP A 68 -23.00 17.45 5.10
N TYR A 69 -22.02 16.85 4.44
CA TYR A 69 -21.84 16.88 3.00
C TYR A 69 -22.05 15.50 2.43
N THR A 70 -23.03 15.36 1.53
CA THR A 70 -23.20 14.14 0.76
C THR A 70 -22.37 14.24 -0.52
N VAL A 71 -21.37 13.38 -0.64
CA VAL A 71 -20.40 13.39 -1.74
C VAL A 71 -20.25 12.01 -2.34
N THR A 72 -19.98 11.99 -3.65
CA THR A 72 -19.50 10.80 -4.34
C THR A 72 -17.98 10.96 -4.48
N PRO A 73 -17.18 10.05 -3.92
CA PRO A 73 -15.73 10.13 -4.05
C PRO A 73 -15.32 9.88 -5.49
N ILE A 74 -14.27 10.58 -5.89
CA ILE A 74 -13.57 10.42 -7.15
C ILE A 74 -12.41 9.46 -6.90
N VAL A 75 -12.32 8.43 -7.75
CA VAL A 75 -11.25 7.44 -7.73
C VAL A 75 -10.40 7.66 -9.00
N PRO A 76 -9.11 8.04 -8.89
CA PRO A 76 -8.21 8.08 -10.04
C PRO A 76 -8.06 6.68 -10.65
N ASP A 77 -8.13 6.56 -11.98
CA ASP A 77 -8.00 5.28 -12.69
C ASP A 77 -6.61 4.68 -12.49
N GLY A 78 -6.46 3.37 -12.22
CA GLY A 78 -5.20 2.61 -12.40
C GLY A 78 -4.48 2.12 -11.14
N THR A 79 -4.74 0.85 -10.81
CA THR A 79 -4.02 -0.18 -10.02
C THR A 79 -3.59 0.10 -8.56
N GLU A 80 -4.32 -0.57 -7.66
CA GLU A 80 -3.97 -1.51 -6.56
C GLU A 80 -3.01 -1.18 -5.39
N THR A 81 -2.07 -0.24 -5.45
CA THR A 81 -1.11 -0.07 -4.32
C THR A 81 -1.39 1.13 -3.42
N ASN A 82 -2.01 2.18 -3.95
CA ASN A 82 -2.35 3.39 -3.20
C ASN A 82 -3.86 3.71 -3.36
N LEU A 83 -4.62 3.55 -2.27
CA LEU A 83 -6.04 3.92 -2.22
C LEU A 83 -6.16 5.45 -2.08
N SER A 84 -6.51 6.16 -3.15
CA SER A 84 -6.76 7.60 -3.24
C SER A 84 -8.25 7.94 -3.42
N LEU A 85 -8.96 8.37 -2.35
CA LEU A 85 -10.35 8.84 -2.43
C LEU A 85 -10.40 10.37 -2.35
N GLN A 86 -10.86 11.04 -3.40
CA GLN A 86 -11.05 12.49 -3.40
C GLN A 86 -12.52 12.87 -3.21
N PHE A 87 -12.77 13.79 -2.29
CA PHE A 87 -14.06 14.38 -2.01
C PHE A 87 -14.00 15.88 -2.31
N ASP A 88 -14.67 16.31 -3.39
CA ASP A 88 -14.81 17.72 -3.71
C ASP A 88 -15.95 18.33 -2.88
N LEU A 89 -15.62 19.36 -2.11
CA LEU A 89 -16.48 19.96 -1.11
C LEU A 89 -16.41 21.49 -1.23
N GLU A 90 -17.53 22.14 -1.48
CA GLU A 90 -17.53 23.61 -1.52
C GLU A 90 -17.70 24.21 -0.12
N ASN A 91 -16.70 25.01 0.29
CA ASN A 91 -16.79 25.91 1.47
C ASN A 91 -17.09 25.19 2.79
N TYR A 92 -16.43 24.06 3.02
CA TYR A 92 -16.71 23.21 4.19
C TYR A 92 -16.07 23.70 5.49
N GLY A 93 -15.25 24.74 5.40
CA GLY A 93 -14.60 25.39 6.51
C GLY A 93 -13.48 26.29 6.06
N ASN A 94 -12.86 26.97 7.01
CA ASN A 94 -11.72 27.84 6.79
C ASN A 94 -10.50 27.35 7.57
N LEU A 95 -9.35 27.44 6.93
CA LEU A 95 -8.03 27.43 7.56
C LEU A 95 -7.55 28.87 7.68
N ILE A 96 -7.31 29.29 8.91
CA ILE A 96 -6.82 30.61 9.26
C ILE A 96 -5.37 30.47 9.67
N ILE A 97 -4.47 31.16 8.98
CA ILE A 97 -3.05 31.19 9.28
C ILE A 97 -2.67 32.59 9.74
N LYS A 98 -2.07 32.67 10.93
CA LYS A 98 -1.48 33.89 11.50
C LYS A 98 0.03 33.75 11.53
N ASP A 99 0.69 34.63 10.79
CA ASP A 99 2.14 34.75 10.81
C ASP A 99 2.52 35.87 11.78
N ASN A 100 3.23 35.52 12.86
CA ASN A 100 3.65 36.45 13.90
C ASN A 100 4.61 37.52 13.35
N SER A 101 5.19 37.32 12.17
CA SER A 101 6.12 38.27 11.56
C SER A 101 5.46 39.48 10.89
N ASN A 102 4.19 39.38 10.47
CA ASN A 102 3.56 40.41 9.62
C ASN A 102 2.14 40.82 10.00
N GLU A 103 1.62 40.36 11.15
CA GLU A 103 0.26 40.62 11.68
C GLU A 103 -0.91 40.25 10.75
N ASN A 104 -0.64 39.72 9.56
CA ASN A 104 -1.68 39.37 8.59
C ASN A 104 -2.36 38.06 8.97
N GLU A 105 -3.66 38.01 8.70
CA GLU A 105 -4.48 36.81 8.83
C GLU A 105 -4.81 36.30 7.42
N TYR A 106 -4.25 35.15 7.06
CA TYR A 106 -4.50 34.52 5.77
C TYR A 106 -5.63 33.52 5.95
N ILE A 107 -6.72 33.70 5.20
CA ILE A 107 -7.91 32.86 5.28
C ILE A 107 -7.96 32.02 4.00
N TYR A 108 -7.91 30.71 4.17
CA TYR A 108 -8.07 29.72 3.11
C TYR A 108 -9.38 28.98 3.33
N GLN A 109 -10.11 28.73 2.25
CA GLN A 109 -11.42 28.09 2.26
C GLN A 109 -11.29 26.65 1.77
N GLY A 110 -11.94 25.71 2.47
CA GLY A 110 -11.88 24.28 2.18
C GLY A 110 -12.52 23.94 0.84
N THR A 111 -11.81 23.14 0.04
CA THR A 111 -12.20 22.76 -1.33
C THR A 111 -12.25 21.27 -1.58
N SER A 112 -11.34 20.48 -1.02
CA SER A 112 -11.38 19.04 -1.15
C SER A 112 -10.72 18.31 0.02
N ILE A 113 -11.08 17.04 0.18
CA ILE A 113 -10.44 16.12 1.11
C ILE A 113 -10.00 14.90 0.30
N ILE A 114 -8.74 14.50 0.43
CA ILE A 114 -8.18 13.34 -0.25
C ILE A 114 -7.67 12.35 0.79
N ILE A 115 -8.01 11.07 0.64
CA ILE A 115 -7.50 9.98 1.49
C ILE A 115 -6.53 9.17 0.65
N HIS A 116 -5.30 9.00 1.11
CA HIS A 116 -4.30 8.08 0.54
C HIS A 116 -4.05 6.90 1.49
N SER A 117 -3.89 5.69 0.96
CA SER A 117 -3.43 4.53 1.74
C SER A 117 -2.53 3.63 0.90
N PRO A 118 -1.26 3.41 1.29
CA PRO A 118 -0.60 3.96 2.47
C PRO A 118 -0.39 5.47 2.39
N SER A 119 0.13 6.08 3.47
CA SER A 119 0.49 7.50 3.47
C SER A 119 1.46 7.84 2.33
N GLU A 120 1.31 9.02 1.77
CA GLU A 120 2.23 9.56 0.77
C GLU A 120 3.50 10.05 1.47
N HIS A 121 3.33 10.80 2.56
CA HIS A 121 4.43 11.25 3.41
C HIS A 121 5.07 10.08 4.17
N VAL A 122 6.38 10.18 4.33
CA VAL A 122 7.19 9.22 5.09
C VAL A 122 7.70 9.89 6.36
N TYR A 123 7.59 9.24 7.50
CA TYR A 123 8.01 9.75 8.81
C TYR A 123 9.16 8.90 9.33
N ASN A 124 10.37 9.46 9.30
CA ASN A 124 11.60 8.81 9.74
C ASN A 124 11.76 7.40 9.16
N GLY A 125 11.64 7.29 7.83
CA GLY A 125 11.67 6.05 7.07
C GLY A 125 10.38 5.22 7.04
N ASN A 126 9.31 5.61 7.75
CA ASN A 126 8.08 4.80 7.86
C ASN A 126 6.87 5.46 7.18
N LYS A 127 6.09 4.67 6.43
CA LYS A 127 4.74 5.04 5.99
C LYS A 127 3.70 4.64 7.05
N TYR A 128 2.58 5.36 7.07
CA TYR A 128 1.40 5.06 7.88
C TYR A 128 0.31 4.41 7.02
N ASP A 129 -0.67 3.78 7.68
CA ASP A 129 -1.69 3.00 6.97
C ASP A 129 -2.62 3.90 6.14
N VAL A 130 -2.92 5.11 6.62
CA VAL A 130 -3.74 6.10 5.90
C VAL A 130 -3.19 7.49 6.11
N GLU A 131 -3.27 8.32 5.07
CA GLU A 131 -3.08 9.76 5.12
C GLU A 131 -4.33 10.49 4.63
N LEU A 132 -4.81 11.46 5.40
CA LEU A 132 -5.91 12.35 5.02
C LEU A 132 -5.32 13.74 4.73
N GLN A 133 -5.48 14.20 3.50
CA GLN A 133 -5.06 15.51 3.02
C GLN A 133 -6.28 16.42 2.87
N ILE A 134 -6.31 17.52 3.60
CA ILE A 134 -7.43 18.46 3.65
C ILE A 134 -6.99 19.75 2.94
N TYR A 135 -7.58 20.03 1.79
CA TYR A 135 -7.18 21.11 0.88
C TYR A 135 -7.97 22.39 1.12
N PHE A 136 -7.25 23.51 1.10
CA PHE A 136 -7.81 24.85 1.22
C PHE A 136 -7.20 25.80 0.19
N ASP A 137 -8.05 26.59 -0.45
CA ASP A 137 -7.65 27.62 -1.41
C ASP A 137 -7.74 29.01 -0.78
N ILE A 138 -6.76 29.87 -1.06
CA ILE A 138 -6.73 31.20 -0.46
C ILE A 138 -7.95 32.02 -0.87
N SER A 139 -8.61 32.61 0.11
CA SER A 139 -9.84 33.40 -0.08
C SER A 139 -9.57 34.89 0.16
N SER A 140 -9.02 35.22 1.33
CA SER A 140 -8.77 36.61 1.72
C SER A 140 -7.54 36.76 2.61
N ILE A 141 -6.96 37.95 2.62
CA ILE A 141 -5.91 38.36 3.56
C ILE A 141 -6.45 39.55 4.36
N SER A 142 -6.56 39.40 5.69
CA SER A 142 -7.06 40.43 6.59
C SER A 142 -8.36 41.08 6.08
N ASP A 143 -9.34 40.23 5.74
CA ASP A 143 -10.66 40.58 5.17
C ASP A 143 -10.65 41.29 3.80
N SER A 144 -9.52 41.29 3.09
CA SER A 144 -9.42 41.78 1.70
C SER A 144 -9.29 40.61 0.72
N ASP A 145 -10.07 40.65 -0.37
CA ASP A 145 -10.01 39.63 -1.43
C ASP A 145 -8.59 39.48 -1.98
N VAL A 146 -8.15 38.24 -2.18
CA VAL A 146 -6.86 37.97 -2.80
C VAL A 146 -6.94 38.19 -4.31
N THR A 147 -5.97 38.91 -4.85
CA THR A 147 -5.82 39.13 -6.30
C THR A 147 -4.72 38.24 -6.85
N GLN A 148 -4.80 37.89 -8.14
CA GLN A 148 -3.75 37.13 -8.83
C GLN A 148 -2.36 37.77 -8.66
N THR A 149 -2.29 39.11 -8.65
CA THR A 149 -1.04 39.85 -8.44
C THR A 149 -0.40 39.58 -7.07
N LEU A 150 -1.19 39.30 -6.03
CA LEU A 150 -0.63 38.93 -4.72
C LEU A 150 -0.04 37.52 -4.76
N ILE A 151 -0.71 36.60 -5.45
CA ILE A 151 -0.22 35.23 -5.67
C ILE A 151 1.10 35.27 -6.47
N ASP A 152 1.12 36.01 -7.57
CA ASP A 152 2.31 36.20 -8.40
C ASP A 152 3.48 36.85 -7.63
N ASN A 153 3.19 37.58 -6.54
CA ASN A 153 4.19 38.17 -5.65
C ASN A 153 4.60 37.26 -4.48
N GLY A 154 4.28 35.96 -4.55
CA GLY A 154 4.75 34.94 -3.63
C GLY A 154 3.82 34.61 -2.48
N ILE A 155 2.54 35.03 -2.54
CA ILE A 155 1.52 34.48 -1.65
C ILE A 155 1.10 33.12 -2.17
N THR A 156 1.25 32.10 -1.32
CA THR A 156 0.87 30.73 -1.67
C THR A 156 -0.65 30.61 -1.86
N SER A 157 -1.10 30.06 -2.99
CA SER A 157 -2.54 29.96 -3.26
C SER A 157 -3.22 28.80 -2.55
N LYS A 158 -2.47 27.74 -2.19
CA LYS A 158 -3.01 26.53 -1.56
C LYS A 158 -2.38 26.23 -0.21
N SER A 159 -3.18 25.69 0.69
CA SER A 159 -2.71 25.11 1.95
C SER A 159 -3.33 23.74 2.14
N VAL A 160 -2.53 22.80 2.65
CA VAL A 160 -2.96 21.43 2.90
C VAL A 160 -2.64 21.03 4.33
N ILE A 161 -3.60 20.41 5.00
CA ILE A 161 -3.39 19.75 6.30
C ILE A 161 -3.33 18.25 6.07
N SER A 162 -2.23 17.62 6.50
CA SER A 162 -2.03 16.18 6.41
C SER A 162 -2.17 15.53 7.79
N LEU A 163 -3.13 14.60 7.92
CA LEU A 163 -3.31 13.74 9.08
C LEU A 163 -2.87 12.32 8.72
N ILE A 164 -2.21 11.65 9.65
CA ILE A 164 -1.76 10.27 9.47
C ILE A 164 -2.47 9.34 10.46
N PHE A 165 -2.83 8.15 10.01
CA PHE A 165 -3.56 7.17 10.81
C PHE A 165 -2.86 5.83 10.84
N TYR A 166 -3.06 5.10 11.94
CA TYR A 166 -2.70 3.69 12.05
C TYR A 166 -3.91 2.85 12.38
N VAL A 167 -4.05 1.70 11.71
CA VAL A 167 -5.18 0.80 11.86
C VAL A 167 -5.04 0.02 13.16
N TYR A 168 -6.14 -0.17 13.90
CA TYR A 168 -6.20 -1.04 15.08
C TYR A 168 -7.43 -1.94 15.10
N ASP A 169 -7.26 -3.13 15.68
CA ASP A 169 -8.37 -4.06 15.90
C ASP A 169 -9.11 -3.72 17.19
N SER A 170 -10.39 -3.40 17.05
CA SER A 170 -11.30 -3.10 18.14
C SER A 170 -11.61 -4.32 19.02
N SER A 171 -11.47 -5.54 18.49
CA SER A 171 -11.72 -6.79 19.23
C SER A 171 -10.58 -7.16 20.19
N SER A 172 -9.37 -6.61 19.96
CA SER A 172 -8.19 -6.83 20.79
C SER A 172 -8.14 -5.97 22.07
N ILE A 173 -9.07 -5.02 22.24
CA ILE A 173 -9.11 -4.08 23.38
C ILE A 173 -10.43 -4.27 24.14
N ALA A 174 -10.51 -5.39 24.89
CA ALA A 174 -11.36 -5.43 26.07
C ALA A 174 -10.69 -4.56 27.14
N ASP A 175 -11.39 -3.55 27.66
CA ASP A 175 -10.89 -2.50 28.56
C ASP A 175 -9.94 -1.46 27.94
N THR A 176 -10.50 -0.28 27.63
CA THR A 176 -10.25 0.90 28.46
C THR A 176 -11.30 1.97 28.17
N ASN A 177 -12.16 2.17 29.16
CA ASN A 177 -12.79 3.46 29.36
C ASN A 177 -11.71 4.57 29.35
N SER A 178 -12.01 5.66 28.63
CA SER A 178 -11.59 7.05 28.89
C SER A 178 -10.27 7.65 28.38
N VAL A 179 -9.43 7.00 27.55
CA VAL A 179 -8.21 7.69 27.04
C VAL A 179 -8.24 8.02 25.54
N PHE A 180 -8.95 7.23 24.73
CA PHE A 180 -8.94 7.37 23.25
C PHE A 180 -10.32 7.58 22.62
N SER A 181 -11.37 7.88 23.41
CA SER A 181 -12.74 7.97 22.86
C SER A 181 -12.99 9.22 22.02
N SER A 182 -12.20 10.29 22.18
CA SER A 182 -12.38 11.55 21.46
C SER A 182 -11.50 11.69 20.20
N GLU A 183 -10.49 10.83 20.01
CA GLU A 183 -9.52 10.89 18.90
C GLU A 183 -9.74 9.74 17.89
N ARG A 184 -10.99 9.34 17.65
CA ARG A 184 -11.32 8.27 16.68
C ARG A 184 -12.05 8.85 15.49
N LEU A 185 -11.57 8.50 14.30
CA LEU A 185 -12.30 8.76 13.07
C LEU A 185 -13.32 7.63 12.87
N ASP A 186 -14.60 7.97 12.95
CA ASP A 186 -15.70 7.06 12.63
C ASP A 186 -16.12 7.27 11.17
N ILE A 187 -15.94 6.25 10.33
CA ILE A 187 -16.21 6.31 8.89
C ILE A 187 -17.23 5.26 8.46
N SER A 188 -18.07 4.80 9.40
CA SER A 188 -19.14 3.83 9.17
C SER A 188 -20.12 4.19 8.04
N ASP A 189 -20.09 5.43 7.54
CA ASP A 189 -21.03 5.99 6.57
C ASP A 189 -20.54 5.94 5.10
N LEU A 190 -19.44 5.26 4.73
CA LEU A 190 -18.99 5.23 3.31
C LEU A 190 -19.71 4.20 2.40
N SER A 191 -20.81 3.56 2.82
CA SER A 191 -21.58 2.70 1.89
C SER A 191 -22.66 3.52 1.15
N GLY A 192 -22.42 3.84 -0.12
CA GLY A 192 -23.34 4.64 -0.96
C GLY A 192 -22.98 6.13 -0.98
N ASP A 193 -23.98 7.01 -0.97
CA ASP A 193 -23.82 8.45 -0.84
C ASP A 193 -23.10 8.78 0.48
N ILE A 194 -21.82 9.14 0.40
CA ILE A 194 -20.96 9.31 1.57
C ILE A 194 -21.29 10.62 2.26
N THR A 195 -21.63 10.56 3.55
CA THR A 195 -21.89 11.77 4.34
C THR A 195 -20.66 12.13 5.19
N ILE A 196 -20.00 13.24 4.85
CA ILE A 196 -18.82 13.75 5.59
C ILE A 196 -19.21 14.99 6.38
N ASN A 197 -18.82 15.03 7.66
CA ASN A 197 -18.88 16.25 8.45
C ASN A 197 -17.46 16.75 8.81
N PRO A 198 -16.98 17.83 8.19
CA PRO A 198 -15.65 18.38 8.47
C PRO A 198 -15.47 18.80 9.94
N SER A 199 -16.53 19.14 10.67
CA SER A 199 -16.40 19.49 12.09
C SER A 199 -15.91 18.32 12.94
N LYS A 200 -16.35 17.11 12.61
CA LYS A 200 -15.88 15.88 13.24
C LYS A 200 -14.39 15.72 12.95
N ILE A 201 -13.97 15.87 11.69
CA ILE A 201 -12.55 15.77 11.28
C ILE A 201 -11.69 16.80 12.00
N PHE A 202 -12.12 18.06 12.03
CA PHE A 202 -11.36 19.15 12.66
C PHE A 202 -11.31 19.01 14.20
N SER A 203 -12.21 18.24 14.80
CA SER A 203 -12.23 17.99 16.24
C SER A 203 -11.36 16.81 16.69
N ILE A 204 -10.93 15.95 15.75
CA ILE A 204 -10.12 14.75 16.06
C ILE A 204 -8.76 15.14 16.65
N TYR A 205 -8.25 16.32 16.30
CA TYR A 205 -6.91 16.74 16.67
C TYR A 205 -6.86 18.22 17.05
N ASP A 206 -6.08 18.54 18.08
CA ASP A 206 -5.81 19.93 18.45
C ASP A 206 -4.70 20.50 17.55
N PHE A 207 -5.11 21.22 16.51
CA PHE A 207 -4.24 21.86 15.53
C PHE A 207 -3.42 23.04 16.09
N SER A 208 -3.61 23.41 17.35
CA SER A 208 -3.11 24.69 17.86
C SER A 208 -1.58 24.76 18.00
N ASN A 209 -0.83 23.66 18.15
CA ASN A 209 0.59 23.76 18.56
C ASN A 209 1.60 22.66 18.13
N GLN A 210 1.24 21.60 17.39
CA GLN A 210 2.20 20.52 17.06
C GLN A 210 2.04 19.99 15.63
N PHE A 211 2.71 20.65 14.68
CA PHE A 211 2.76 20.26 13.28
C PHE A 211 4.14 20.51 12.66
N TYR A 212 4.47 19.76 11.62
CA TYR A 212 5.56 20.07 10.71
C TYR A 212 5.05 20.96 9.59
N TYR A 213 5.94 21.79 9.06
CA TYR A 213 5.60 22.74 8.01
C TYR A 213 6.69 22.76 6.95
N TYR A 214 6.27 22.73 5.69
CA TYR A 214 7.14 23.03 4.55
C TYR A 214 6.32 23.59 3.38
N GLN A 215 7.02 24.22 2.42
CA GLN A 215 6.42 24.63 1.15
C GLN A 215 6.78 23.60 0.09
N GLY A 216 5.77 23.13 -0.63
CA GLY A 216 5.90 22.03 -1.56
C GLY A 216 4.94 22.15 -2.74
N SER A 217 4.50 21.00 -3.25
CA SER A 217 3.63 20.89 -4.42
C SER A 217 2.34 20.14 -4.12
N LEU A 218 1.44 20.10 -5.11
CA LEU A 218 0.41 19.06 -5.18
C LEU A 218 1.08 17.68 -5.33
N THR A 219 0.49 16.66 -4.72
CA THR A 219 0.88 15.24 -4.87
C THR A 219 0.10 14.52 -5.97
N THR A 220 -0.64 15.29 -6.77
CA THR A 220 -1.36 14.87 -7.97
C THR A 220 -0.99 15.79 -9.12
N PRO A 221 -1.09 15.34 -10.38
CA PRO A 221 -0.93 16.21 -11.53
C PRO A 221 -1.86 17.43 -11.44
N ASP A 222 -1.38 18.63 -11.75
CA ASP A 222 -0.15 18.98 -12.47
C ASP A 222 1.12 19.17 -11.59
N CYS A 223 1.06 18.77 -10.33
CA CYS A 223 2.14 18.87 -9.34
C CYS A 223 2.66 20.31 -9.10
N THR A 224 1.79 21.31 -9.23
CA THR A 224 2.13 22.72 -9.02
C THR A 224 2.81 22.97 -7.67
N GLU A 225 3.97 23.63 -7.67
CA GLU A 225 4.80 23.98 -6.50
C GLU A 225 4.31 25.26 -5.80
N ASP A 226 3.07 25.25 -5.33
CA ASP A 226 2.42 26.40 -4.67
C ASP A 226 1.56 25.97 -3.48
N VAL A 227 2.12 25.12 -2.60
CA VAL A 227 1.38 24.53 -1.49
C VAL A 227 2.09 24.72 -0.15
N ASN A 228 1.39 25.26 0.83
CA ASN A 228 1.80 25.25 2.24
C ASN A 228 1.31 23.94 2.90
N TRP A 229 2.23 23.04 3.24
CA TRP A 229 1.90 21.79 3.91
C TRP A 229 2.00 21.91 5.43
N TYR A 230 0.98 21.42 6.13
CA TYR A 230 0.92 21.33 7.60
C TYR A 230 0.67 19.88 8.01
N LEU A 231 1.72 19.19 8.46
CA LEU A 231 1.70 17.75 8.66
C LEU A 231 1.65 17.45 10.15
N MET A 232 0.74 16.58 10.56
CA MET A 232 0.64 16.21 11.96
C MET A 232 1.74 15.24 12.37
N GLY A 233 2.37 15.50 13.52
CA GLY A 233 3.44 14.64 14.04
C GLY A 233 2.95 13.42 14.82
N LYS A 234 1.66 13.35 15.16
CA LYS A 234 1.06 12.26 15.93
C LYS A 234 0.06 11.51 15.06
N ALA A 235 0.27 10.21 14.91
CA ALA A 235 -0.66 9.33 14.22
C ALA A 235 -1.94 9.09 15.05
N ILE A 236 -3.08 9.08 14.35
CA ILE A 236 -4.41 8.92 14.92
C ILE A 236 -4.88 7.46 14.74
N PRO A 237 -5.42 6.80 15.77
CA PRO A 237 -5.95 5.44 15.61
C PRO A 237 -7.24 5.42 14.76
N ILE A 238 -7.31 4.52 13.77
CA ILE A 238 -8.53 4.18 13.01
C ILE A 238 -8.87 2.70 13.21
N SER A 239 -10.15 2.36 13.39
CA SER A 239 -10.54 0.95 13.57
C SER A 239 -10.37 0.18 12.26
N GLN A 240 -10.14 -1.13 12.36
CA GLN A 240 -10.13 -2.03 11.20
C GLN A 240 -11.42 -1.92 10.39
N GLU A 241 -12.58 -1.85 11.04
CA GLU A 241 -13.88 -1.66 10.39
C GLU A 241 -13.91 -0.40 9.51
N ASN A 242 -13.41 0.73 10.00
CA ASN A 242 -13.40 1.98 9.24
C ASN A 242 -12.35 1.99 8.13
N PHE A 243 -11.22 1.31 8.34
CA PHE A 243 -10.23 1.10 7.29
C PHE A 243 -10.76 0.18 6.18
N ASP A 244 -11.44 -0.91 6.55
CA ASP A 244 -12.04 -1.84 5.59
C ASP A 244 -13.06 -1.13 4.71
N ILE A 245 -13.77 -0.12 5.22
CA ILE A 245 -14.67 0.69 4.40
C ILE A 245 -13.88 1.51 3.34
N ILE A 246 -12.76 2.13 3.71
CA ILE A 246 -11.87 2.83 2.75
C ILE A 246 -11.35 1.84 1.68
N ALA A 247 -10.94 0.65 2.11
CA ALA A 247 -10.42 -0.39 1.24
C ALA A 247 -11.50 -1.02 0.33
N ASN A 248 -12.71 -1.21 0.84
CA ASN A 248 -13.82 -1.80 0.09
C ASN A 248 -14.41 -0.81 -0.93
N TYR A 249 -14.36 0.50 -0.67
CA TYR A 249 -14.78 1.49 -1.67
C TYR A 249 -13.95 1.35 -2.95
N TYR A 250 -12.68 0.97 -2.83
CA TYR A 250 -11.82 0.63 -3.97
C TYR A 250 -12.20 -0.70 -4.63
N SER A 251 -12.50 -1.74 -3.85
CA SER A 251 -12.95 -3.02 -4.44
C SER A 251 -14.29 -2.89 -5.17
N ASP A 252 -15.16 -1.96 -4.72
CA ASP A 252 -16.47 -1.72 -5.31
C ASP A 252 -16.41 -0.68 -6.46
N ALA A 253 -15.53 0.32 -6.38
CA ALA A 253 -15.28 1.28 -7.46
C ALA A 253 -14.48 0.67 -8.63
N GLU A 254 -13.62 -0.31 -8.33
CA GLU A 254 -13.05 -1.24 -9.31
C GLU A 254 -13.79 -2.60 -9.30
N GLU A 255 -15.13 -2.60 -9.33
CA GLU A 255 -15.84 -3.70 -9.99
C GLU A 255 -15.67 -3.58 -11.53
N ILE A 256 -14.44 -3.33 -12.00
CA ILE A 256 -13.95 -4.06 -13.15
C ILE A 256 -13.86 -5.48 -12.62
N THR A 257 -14.93 -6.27 -12.75
CA THR A 257 -14.90 -7.70 -12.51
C THR A 257 -13.70 -8.26 -13.27
N LYS A 258 -12.56 -8.44 -12.59
CA LYS A 258 -11.38 -9.07 -13.18
C LYS A 258 -11.86 -10.47 -13.48
N ASN A 259 -12.05 -10.76 -14.77
CA ASN A 259 -12.58 -12.04 -15.26
C ASN A 259 -11.56 -13.18 -15.11
N TYR A 260 -10.62 -13.04 -14.19
CA TYR A 260 -9.55 -13.97 -13.87
C TYR A 260 -9.28 -13.95 -12.36
N ASN A 261 -8.74 -15.04 -11.85
CA ASN A 261 -8.40 -15.15 -10.43
C ASN A 261 -7.17 -14.29 -10.12
N HIS A 262 -7.19 -13.59 -8.99
CA HIS A 262 -6.14 -12.66 -8.59
C HIS A 262 -5.91 -12.65 -7.08
N PHE A 263 -4.85 -11.99 -6.64
CA PHE A 263 -4.55 -11.69 -5.25
C PHE A 263 -4.97 -10.26 -4.93
N LEU A 264 -5.60 -10.05 -3.78
CA LEU A 264 -5.50 -8.77 -3.06
C LEU A 264 -4.31 -8.88 -2.13
N PHE A 265 -3.35 -7.96 -2.20
CA PHE A 265 -2.06 -8.20 -1.57
C PHE A 265 -1.51 -7.02 -0.77
N SER A 266 -0.61 -7.33 0.14
CA SER A 266 0.16 -6.37 0.94
C SER A 266 1.57 -6.92 1.17
N SER A 267 2.53 -6.03 1.42
CA SER A 267 3.94 -6.39 1.66
C SER A 267 4.51 -5.63 2.84
N GLY A 268 5.36 -6.29 3.62
CA GLY A 268 6.20 -5.67 4.63
C GLY A 268 7.66 -6.03 4.38
N PHE A 269 8.53 -5.03 4.45
CA PHE A 269 9.96 -5.22 4.34
C PHE A 269 10.67 -4.41 5.43
N ARG A 270 11.52 -5.07 6.20
CA ARG A 270 12.38 -4.42 7.19
C ARG A 270 13.82 -4.95 7.04
N PRO A 271 14.76 -4.14 6.54
CA PRO A 271 16.15 -4.55 6.51
C PRO A 271 16.71 -4.69 7.93
N HIS A 272 17.68 -5.57 8.11
CA HIS A 272 18.46 -5.68 9.34
C HIS A 272 19.14 -4.34 9.65
N ASP A 273 19.29 -3.99 10.93
CA ASP A 273 19.80 -2.68 11.36
C ASP A 273 21.19 -2.36 10.76
N ASP A 274 22.04 -3.38 10.60
CA ASP A 274 23.38 -3.26 9.99
C ASP A 274 23.35 -3.06 8.46
N LYS A 275 22.22 -3.33 7.80
CA LYS A 275 22.02 -3.30 6.35
C LYS A 275 21.09 -2.18 5.88
N VAL A 276 20.57 -1.36 6.79
CA VAL A 276 19.67 -0.24 6.46
C VAL A 276 20.29 0.68 5.41
N GLN A 277 21.61 0.93 5.49
CA GLN A 277 22.31 1.81 4.54
C GLN A 277 22.40 1.26 3.11
N THR A 278 22.28 -0.06 2.92
CA THR A 278 22.27 -0.72 1.60
C THR A 278 20.86 -1.06 1.13
N GLY A 279 19.85 -0.80 1.97
CA GLY A 279 18.45 -1.12 1.71
C GLY A 279 18.12 -2.62 1.83
N GLY A 280 18.90 -3.37 2.61
CA GLY A 280 18.77 -4.83 2.77
C GLY A 280 19.14 -5.65 1.52
N GLU A 281 19.16 -6.97 1.70
CA GLU A 281 19.61 -7.95 0.70
C GLU A 281 18.44 -8.65 -0.01
N ASP A 282 17.26 -8.68 0.62
CA ASP A 282 16.05 -9.25 0.03
C ASP A 282 15.47 -8.38 -1.09
N ALA A 283 14.72 -9.03 -1.97
CA ALA A 283 13.84 -8.39 -2.92
C ALA A 283 12.53 -9.19 -3.03
N PHE A 284 11.47 -8.54 -3.47
CA PHE A 284 10.20 -9.20 -3.73
C PHE A 284 9.55 -8.70 -5.02
N LEU A 285 8.60 -9.49 -5.50
CA LEU A 285 7.69 -9.18 -6.60
C LEU A 285 6.27 -9.43 -6.09
N ILE A 286 5.36 -8.50 -6.31
CA ILE A 286 3.96 -8.66 -5.94
C ILE A 286 3.06 -8.02 -7.00
N SER A 287 2.06 -8.76 -7.45
CA SER A 287 1.07 -8.34 -8.44
C SER A 287 -0.15 -9.26 -8.36
N ASP A 288 -1.18 -8.94 -9.16
CA ASP A 288 -2.47 -9.64 -9.20
C ASP A 288 -2.34 -11.16 -9.32
N GLN A 289 -1.35 -11.68 -10.05
CA GLN A 289 -1.28 -13.12 -10.37
C GLN A 289 0.06 -13.77 -10.04
N ILE A 290 1.02 -13.01 -9.52
CA ILE A 290 2.33 -13.54 -9.12
C ILE A 290 2.86 -12.81 -7.90
N MET A 291 3.39 -13.60 -6.97
CA MET A 291 4.11 -13.15 -5.78
C MET A 291 5.45 -13.89 -5.73
N ALA A 292 6.52 -13.22 -5.33
CA ALA A 292 7.81 -13.87 -5.11
C ALA A 292 8.63 -13.16 -4.04
N VAL A 293 9.39 -13.93 -3.27
CA VAL A 293 10.40 -13.43 -2.33
C VAL A 293 11.74 -14.04 -2.73
N ALA A 294 12.74 -13.20 -2.95
CA ALA A 294 14.11 -13.56 -3.24
C ALA A 294 15.02 -13.01 -2.15
N ASP A 295 15.48 -13.88 -1.24
CA ASP A 295 16.33 -13.51 -0.12
C ASP A 295 17.80 -13.63 -0.52
N GLY A 296 18.49 -12.48 -0.49
CA GLY A 296 19.84 -12.30 -0.99
C GLY A 296 20.88 -12.84 -0.02
N VAL A 297 21.81 -13.66 -0.49
CA VAL A 297 22.74 -14.36 0.41
C VAL A 297 23.87 -13.43 0.88
N GLY A 298 23.76 -12.95 2.13
CA GLY A 298 24.71 -12.03 2.78
C GLY A 298 26.19 -12.45 2.80
N GLY A 299 26.49 -13.73 2.57
CA GLY A 299 27.87 -14.23 2.48
C GLY A 299 28.72 -13.54 1.40
N TRP A 300 28.08 -13.02 0.34
CA TRP A 300 28.75 -12.32 -0.76
C TRP A 300 29.44 -11.01 -0.34
N ASN A 301 28.98 -10.36 0.74
CA ASN A 301 29.60 -9.15 1.27
C ASN A 301 31.09 -9.34 1.59
N ARG A 302 31.50 -10.54 2.02
CA ARG A 302 32.91 -10.88 2.32
C ARG A 302 33.82 -10.81 1.09
N TYR A 303 33.24 -10.85 -0.10
CA TYR A 303 33.92 -10.77 -1.39
C TYR A 303 33.72 -9.40 -2.07
N GLY A 304 33.14 -8.43 -1.37
CA GLY A 304 32.82 -7.10 -1.93
C GLY A 304 31.71 -7.12 -2.97
N VAL A 305 30.84 -8.15 -2.91
CA VAL A 305 29.67 -8.29 -3.78
C VAL A 305 28.44 -8.03 -2.93
N ASP A 306 27.65 -7.03 -3.33
CA ASP A 306 26.38 -6.69 -2.67
C ASP A 306 25.29 -7.68 -3.12
N PRO A 307 24.73 -8.50 -2.21
CA PRO A 307 23.73 -9.53 -2.53
C PRO A 307 22.43 -8.94 -3.08
N ALA A 308 22.10 -7.69 -2.72
CA ALA A 308 20.85 -7.06 -3.09
C ALA A 308 20.71 -6.87 -4.62
N PHE A 309 21.83 -6.71 -5.34
CA PHE A 309 21.77 -6.58 -6.79
C PHE A 309 21.30 -7.87 -7.48
N PHE A 310 21.65 -9.04 -6.94
CA PHE A 310 21.23 -10.31 -7.50
C PHE A 310 19.73 -10.54 -7.29
N SER A 311 19.25 -10.40 -6.04
CA SER A 311 17.84 -10.60 -5.67
C SER A 311 16.92 -9.63 -6.42
N ARG A 312 17.27 -8.33 -6.46
CA ARG A 312 16.50 -7.30 -7.18
C ARG A 312 16.46 -7.55 -8.69
N GLU A 313 17.58 -7.92 -9.31
CA GLU A 313 17.60 -8.24 -10.74
C GLU A 313 16.80 -9.52 -11.05
N LEU A 314 16.83 -10.52 -10.16
CA LEU A 314 16.03 -11.72 -10.30
C LEU A 314 14.53 -11.42 -10.26
N CYS A 315 14.06 -10.65 -9.26
CA CYS A 315 12.64 -10.23 -9.16
C CYS A 315 12.19 -9.42 -10.38
N LYS A 316 12.99 -8.44 -10.82
CA LYS A 316 12.71 -7.66 -12.05
C LYS A 316 12.61 -8.55 -13.29
N ASN A 317 13.49 -9.54 -13.41
CA ASN A 317 13.45 -10.49 -14.52
C ASN A 317 12.24 -11.42 -14.46
N LEU A 318 11.83 -11.87 -13.26
CA LEU A 318 10.59 -12.63 -13.04
C LEU A 318 9.38 -11.85 -13.53
N GLU A 319 9.23 -10.61 -13.10
CA GLU A 319 8.14 -9.73 -13.50
C GLU A 319 8.09 -9.53 -15.01
N THR A 320 9.21 -9.12 -15.60
CA THR A 320 9.32 -8.87 -17.05
C THR A 320 8.97 -10.12 -17.87
N ASN A 321 9.47 -11.30 -17.45
CA ASN A 321 9.18 -12.54 -18.16
C ASN A 321 7.74 -13.01 -17.93
N PHE A 322 7.20 -12.89 -16.72
CA PHE A 322 5.82 -13.24 -16.41
C PHE A 322 4.85 -12.42 -17.25
N ASN A 323 5.03 -11.10 -17.28
CA ASN A 323 4.21 -10.17 -18.07
C ASN A 323 4.32 -10.41 -19.57
N SER A 324 5.41 -11.01 -20.07
CA SER A 324 5.52 -11.38 -21.49
C SER A 324 4.59 -12.52 -21.92
N ASN A 325 4.15 -13.38 -21.00
CA ASN A 325 3.22 -14.48 -21.27
C ASN A 325 2.57 -15.02 -19.97
N LYS A 326 1.66 -14.23 -19.38
CA LYS A 326 1.02 -14.54 -18.10
C LYS A 326 0.36 -15.92 -18.10
N THR A 327 -0.49 -16.19 -19.10
CA THR A 327 -1.23 -17.46 -19.24
C THR A 327 -0.33 -18.70 -19.28
N TYR A 328 0.85 -18.60 -19.88
CA TYR A 328 1.81 -19.70 -19.85
C TYR A 328 2.47 -19.83 -18.48
N TYR A 329 2.98 -18.72 -17.93
CA TYR A 329 3.83 -18.76 -16.74
C TYR A 329 3.09 -18.98 -15.44
N THR A 330 1.78 -18.71 -15.35
CA THR A 330 0.93 -19.11 -14.21
C THR A 330 0.94 -20.62 -13.96
N ASN A 331 1.34 -21.42 -14.97
CA ASN A 331 1.42 -22.88 -14.92
C ASN A 331 2.83 -23.45 -15.06
N HIS A 332 3.83 -22.60 -15.32
CA HIS A 332 5.17 -23.02 -15.73
C HIS A 332 6.25 -22.24 -14.96
N LEU A 333 6.14 -22.27 -13.63
CA LEU A 333 7.03 -21.52 -12.73
C LEU A 333 8.50 -21.90 -12.88
N VAL A 334 8.85 -23.18 -13.11
CA VAL A 334 10.24 -23.59 -13.34
C VAL A 334 10.82 -22.90 -14.59
N GLN A 335 10.05 -22.86 -15.68
CA GLN A 335 10.47 -22.22 -16.92
C GLN A 335 10.58 -20.71 -16.75
N LEU A 336 9.68 -20.10 -15.96
CA LEU A 336 9.76 -18.69 -15.58
C LEU A 336 11.07 -18.41 -14.84
N ILE A 337 11.32 -19.14 -13.74
CA ILE A 337 12.51 -18.99 -12.90
C ILE A 337 13.78 -19.20 -13.72
N GLN A 338 13.83 -20.27 -14.52
CA GLN A 338 14.99 -20.57 -15.37
C GLN A 338 15.28 -19.44 -16.36
N LYS A 339 14.25 -18.92 -17.05
CA LYS A 339 14.41 -17.83 -18.01
C LYS A 339 14.79 -16.52 -17.33
N SER A 340 14.32 -16.28 -16.12
CA SER A 340 14.65 -15.09 -15.34
C SER A 340 16.07 -15.14 -14.80
N HIS A 341 16.48 -16.28 -14.25
CA HIS A 341 17.85 -16.51 -13.76
C HIS A 341 18.90 -16.39 -14.87
N GLN A 342 18.62 -16.91 -16.07
CA GLN A 342 19.52 -16.79 -17.23
C GLN A 342 19.81 -15.33 -17.65
N LYS A 343 18.94 -14.38 -17.28
CA LYS A 343 19.10 -12.96 -17.59
C LYS A 343 19.90 -12.19 -16.52
N VAL A 344 20.17 -12.80 -15.37
CA VAL A 344 20.93 -12.18 -14.28
C VAL A 344 22.39 -11.97 -14.70
N LYS A 345 22.91 -10.79 -14.38
CA LYS A 345 24.26 -10.31 -14.72
C LYS A 345 25.05 -9.86 -13.50
N TYR A 346 24.38 -9.60 -12.38
CA TYR A 346 25.05 -9.31 -11.12
C TYR A 346 25.53 -10.59 -10.45
N THR A 347 26.78 -10.59 -10.00
CA THR A 347 27.32 -11.69 -9.19
C THR A 347 26.57 -11.73 -7.87
N GLY A 348 26.21 -12.93 -7.41
CA GLY A 348 25.49 -13.12 -6.15
C GLY A 348 24.74 -14.44 -6.15
N SER A 349 23.93 -14.64 -5.11
CA SER A 349 22.96 -15.71 -5.02
C SER A 349 21.77 -15.31 -4.16
N SER A 350 20.65 -16.01 -4.36
CA SER A 350 19.48 -15.87 -3.52
C SER A 350 18.73 -17.19 -3.39
N THR A 351 18.00 -17.35 -2.30
CA THR A 351 16.87 -18.28 -2.24
C THR A 351 15.69 -17.67 -3.02
N LEU A 352 14.65 -18.47 -3.27
CA LEU A 352 13.50 -18.00 -4.02
C LEU A 352 12.25 -18.81 -3.70
N VAL A 353 11.18 -18.12 -3.34
CA VAL A 353 9.82 -18.68 -3.36
C VAL A 353 8.96 -17.87 -4.33
N VAL A 354 8.22 -18.55 -5.21
CA VAL A 354 7.31 -17.95 -6.19
C VAL A 354 5.94 -18.60 -6.05
N ALA A 355 4.88 -17.80 -6.07
CA ALA A 355 3.50 -18.25 -6.13
C ALA A 355 2.78 -17.56 -7.30
N SER A 356 1.95 -18.31 -8.03
CA SER A 356 1.09 -17.76 -9.07
C SER A 356 -0.28 -18.43 -9.08
N ILE A 357 -1.33 -17.64 -9.30
CA ILE A 357 -2.70 -18.15 -9.40
C ILE A 357 -3.12 -18.30 -10.87
N GLN A 358 -3.76 -19.41 -11.21
CA GLN A 358 -4.25 -19.65 -12.56
C GLN A 358 -5.47 -18.78 -12.88
N ASP A 359 -5.55 -18.27 -14.10
CA ASP A 359 -6.61 -17.37 -14.56
C ASP A 359 -8.02 -17.96 -14.39
N ASP A 360 -8.19 -19.23 -14.79
CA ASP A 360 -9.48 -19.89 -15.01
C ASP A 360 -9.79 -21.02 -14.03
N LYS A 361 -8.82 -21.41 -13.19
CA LYS A 361 -8.96 -22.51 -12.24
C LYS A 361 -8.62 -22.05 -10.83
N PRO A 362 -9.27 -22.63 -9.80
CA PRO A 362 -9.01 -22.30 -8.40
C PRO A 362 -7.72 -23.00 -7.94
N ILE A 363 -6.61 -22.75 -8.65
CA ILE A 363 -5.33 -23.42 -8.43
C ILE A 363 -4.25 -22.37 -8.22
N LEU A 364 -3.61 -22.45 -7.05
CA LEU A 364 -2.41 -21.73 -6.69
C LEU A 364 -1.20 -22.63 -6.93
N ASN A 365 -0.33 -22.27 -7.87
CA ASN A 365 0.93 -22.95 -8.12
C ASN A 365 2.05 -22.25 -7.35
N THR A 366 2.94 -23.02 -6.73
CA THR A 366 4.12 -22.48 -6.04
C THR A 366 5.39 -23.22 -6.42
N ALA A 367 6.51 -22.52 -6.45
CA ALA A 367 7.84 -23.07 -6.60
C ALA A 367 8.75 -22.52 -5.51
N LEU A 368 9.33 -23.41 -4.70
CA LEU A 368 10.19 -23.07 -3.57
C LEU A 368 11.61 -23.58 -3.82
N LEU A 369 12.62 -22.72 -3.61
CA LEU A 369 14.03 -23.03 -3.69
C LEU A 369 14.76 -22.38 -2.51
N GLY A 370 15.18 -23.18 -1.53
CA GLY A 370 15.86 -22.70 -0.33
C GLY A 370 14.95 -22.70 0.91
N ASP A 371 15.20 -21.79 1.84
CA ASP A 371 14.53 -21.67 3.15
C ASP A 371 13.57 -20.47 3.26
N SER A 372 13.48 -19.62 2.22
CA SER A 372 12.30 -18.77 2.01
C SER A 372 11.07 -19.62 1.71
N GLY A 373 9.90 -19.20 2.20
CA GLY A 373 8.72 -20.08 2.23
C GLY A 373 7.37 -19.40 2.23
N TYR A 374 6.33 -20.21 2.45
CA TYR A 374 4.95 -19.74 2.55
C TYR A 374 4.06 -20.65 3.38
N ILE A 375 2.99 -20.07 3.92
CA ILE A 375 1.89 -20.77 4.61
C ILE A 375 0.59 -20.40 3.91
N LEU A 376 -0.25 -21.40 3.67
CA LEU A 376 -1.58 -21.22 3.10
C LEU A 376 -2.62 -21.45 4.20
N PHE A 377 -3.56 -20.53 4.31
CA PHE A 377 -4.61 -20.51 5.30
C PHE A 377 -5.99 -20.46 4.65
N ARG A 378 -6.98 -21.03 5.34
CA ARG A 378 -8.40 -20.94 5.01
C ARG A 378 -9.19 -20.44 6.20
N VAL A 379 -10.12 -19.53 5.96
CA VAL A 379 -11.02 -19.02 6.99
C VAL A 379 -12.29 -19.88 7.01
N GLU A 380 -12.49 -20.64 8.10
CA GLU A 380 -13.71 -21.41 8.33
C GLU A 380 -14.28 -21.05 9.70
N GLU A 381 -15.58 -20.72 9.77
CA GLU A 381 -16.26 -20.35 11.02
C GLU A 381 -15.53 -19.24 11.82
N ASN A 382 -14.99 -18.23 11.13
CA ASN A 382 -14.16 -17.15 11.69
C ASN A 382 -12.88 -17.64 12.39
N LYS A 383 -12.36 -18.81 12.02
CA LYS A 383 -11.07 -19.31 12.45
C LYS A 383 -10.16 -19.55 11.25
N LEU A 384 -8.90 -19.25 11.46
CA LEU A 384 -7.86 -19.43 10.46
C LEU A 384 -7.27 -20.84 10.59
N ASN A 385 -7.49 -21.67 9.59
CA ASN A 385 -6.99 -23.04 9.52
C ASN A 385 -5.79 -23.10 8.57
N ILE A 386 -4.67 -23.69 9.01
CA ILE A 386 -3.52 -23.94 8.15
C ILE A 386 -3.91 -25.07 7.17
N ILE A 387 -3.91 -24.74 5.88
CA ILE A 387 -4.11 -25.70 4.79
C ILE A 387 -2.76 -26.30 4.38
N TYR A 388 -1.72 -25.47 4.37
CA TYR A 388 -0.38 -25.90 4.02
C TYR A 388 0.68 -25.06 4.73
N GLU A 389 1.74 -25.71 5.19
CA GLU A 389 2.95 -25.09 5.73
C GLU A 389 4.14 -25.65 4.94
N PHE A 390 5.01 -24.76 4.46
CA PHE A 390 6.19 -25.18 3.72
C PHE A 390 7.19 -25.93 4.60
N SER A 391 8.12 -26.63 3.97
CA SER A 391 9.31 -27.17 4.63
C SER A 391 10.54 -26.59 3.94
N GLU A 392 11.51 -26.14 4.74
CA GLU A 392 12.77 -25.60 4.24
C GLU A 392 13.49 -26.60 3.33
N GLN A 393 14.05 -26.09 2.24
CA GLN A 393 14.86 -26.86 1.31
C GLN A 393 16.34 -26.51 1.49
N GLN A 394 17.07 -27.40 2.16
CA GLN A 394 18.48 -27.21 2.46
C GLN A 394 19.33 -28.42 2.03
N HIS A 395 20.57 -28.17 1.62
CA HIS A 395 21.59 -29.21 1.41
C HIS A 395 22.12 -29.74 2.75
N SER A 396 22.19 -28.87 3.76
CA SER A 396 22.61 -29.13 5.14
C SER A 396 22.14 -27.99 6.04
N PHE A 397 22.21 -28.14 7.37
CA PHE A 397 21.82 -27.09 8.31
C PHE A 397 22.43 -25.72 7.94
N ASN A 398 21.57 -24.72 7.73
CA ASN A 398 21.94 -23.35 7.35
C ASN A 398 22.75 -23.28 6.03
N PHE A 399 22.44 -24.19 5.10
CA PHE A 399 22.97 -24.21 3.74
C PHE A 399 21.82 -24.47 2.74
N PRO A 400 21.01 -23.44 2.44
CA PRO A 400 19.86 -23.57 1.56
C PRO A 400 20.23 -23.80 0.10
N TYR A 401 19.28 -24.33 -0.64
CA TYR A 401 19.33 -24.29 -2.10
C TYR A 401 19.21 -22.85 -2.59
N GLN A 402 20.00 -22.49 -3.59
CA GLN A 402 20.08 -21.10 -4.06
C GLN A 402 20.44 -21.01 -5.55
N LEU A 403 19.81 -20.06 -6.23
CA LEU A 403 20.25 -19.65 -7.57
C LEU A 403 21.46 -18.74 -7.43
N SER A 404 22.48 -18.94 -8.25
CA SER A 404 23.68 -18.11 -8.22
C SER A 404 24.13 -17.70 -9.61
N TYR A 405 24.83 -16.57 -9.67
CA TYR A 405 25.57 -16.13 -10.84
C TYR A 405 26.94 -15.66 -10.37
N SER A 406 28.00 -16.09 -11.03
CA SER A 406 29.34 -15.54 -10.79
C SER A 406 30.18 -15.59 -12.05
N ARG A 407 30.97 -14.54 -12.26
CA ARG A 407 31.94 -14.45 -13.36
C ARG A 407 33.20 -15.24 -13.00
N GLY A 408 33.12 -16.58 -13.04
CA GLY A 408 34.26 -17.47 -12.80
C GLY A 408 33.92 -18.95 -12.99
N PRO A 409 34.93 -19.83 -13.19
CA PRO A 409 34.71 -21.23 -13.55
C PRO A 409 34.17 -22.14 -12.42
N ASN A 410 33.96 -21.61 -11.21
CA ASN A 410 33.62 -22.39 -10.01
C ASN A 410 32.28 -22.01 -9.37
N ALA A 411 31.38 -21.32 -10.09
CA ALA A 411 30.06 -21.01 -9.57
C ALA A 411 29.15 -22.25 -9.62
N GLN A 412 28.93 -22.92 -8.48
CA GLN A 412 27.86 -23.90 -8.36
C GLN A 412 26.57 -23.13 -8.06
N SER A 413 25.61 -23.24 -8.97
CA SER A 413 24.23 -22.77 -8.80
C SER A 413 23.35 -24.01 -8.77
N ASP A 414 22.40 -24.04 -7.84
CA ASP A 414 21.26 -24.93 -7.99
C ASP A 414 20.44 -24.51 -9.21
N LYS A 415 19.59 -25.40 -9.70
CA LYS A 415 18.78 -25.18 -10.89
C LYS A 415 17.35 -24.83 -10.49
N ALA A 416 16.67 -24.06 -11.33
CA ALA A 416 15.23 -23.87 -11.22
C ALA A 416 14.43 -25.20 -11.18
N SER A 417 14.97 -26.27 -11.79
CA SER A 417 14.37 -27.61 -11.75
C SER A 417 14.48 -28.30 -10.39
N ASP A 418 15.32 -27.79 -9.50
CA ASP A 418 15.49 -28.33 -8.16
C ASP A 418 14.43 -27.77 -7.19
N SER A 419 13.60 -26.81 -7.63
CA SER A 419 12.52 -26.25 -6.83
C SER A 419 11.47 -27.29 -6.43
N ILE A 420 10.99 -27.21 -5.20
CA ILE A 420 9.82 -27.95 -4.73
C ILE A 420 8.57 -27.29 -5.33
N LEU A 421 7.86 -28.03 -6.18
CA LEU A 421 6.63 -27.55 -6.82
C LEU A 421 5.40 -28.07 -6.09
N MET A 422 4.46 -27.18 -5.82
CA MET A 422 3.14 -27.52 -5.27
C MET A 422 2.05 -26.87 -6.10
N SER A 423 0.89 -27.53 -6.17
CA SER A 423 -0.34 -26.99 -6.71
C SER A 423 -1.43 -27.20 -5.67
N HIS A 424 -2.02 -26.10 -5.20
CA HIS A 424 -3.06 -26.10 -4.18
C HIS A 424 -4.40 -25.75 -4.79
N GLU A 425 -5.42 -26.53 -4.46
CA GLU A 425 -6.81 -26.15 -4.73
C GLU A 425 -7.26 -25.13 -3.66
N VAL A 426 -7.60 -23.93 -4.12
CA VAL A 426 -7.85 -22.76 -3.27
C VAL A 426 -9.30 -22.32 -3.35
N GLN A 427 -9.79 -21.70 -2.28
CA GLN A 427 -11.11 -21.11 -2.21
C GLN A 427 -11.01 -19.58 -2.26
N ASP A 428 -12.10 -18.93 -2.65
CA ASP A 428 -12.21 -17.48 -2.54
C ASP A 428 -12.05 -17.07 -1.08
N GLY A 429 -11.14 -16.14 -0.81
CA GLY A 429 -10.80 -15.69 0.54
C GLY A 429 -9.68 -16.48 1.24
N ASP A 430 -9.14 -17.56 0.64
CA ASP A 430 -7.93 -18.20 1.15
C ASP A 430 -6.76 -17.20 1.21
N ILE A 431 -5.88 -17.37 2.20
CA ILE A 431 -4.80 -16.41 2.49
C ILE A 431 -3.46 -17.11 2.35
N ILE A 432 -2.57 -16.58 1.50
CA ILE A 432 -1.18 -16.99 1.43
C ILE A 432 -0.30 -15.95 2.15
N VAL A 433 0.57 -16.42 3.04
CA VAL A 433 1.62 -15.62 3.67
C VAL A 433 2.96 -16.17 3.18
N MET A 434 3.74 -15.36 2.47
CA MET A 434 5.08 -15.69 1.97
C MET A 434 6.13 -14.87 2.72
N GLY A 435 7.35 -15.39 2.88
CA GLY A 435 8.41 -14.62 3.52
C GLY A 435 9.81 -15.18 3.35
N SER A 436 10.80 -14.38 3.74
CA SER A 436 12.19 -14.80 3.87
C SER A 436 12.43 -15.59 5.16
N ASP A 437 13.62 -16.17 5.31
CA ASP A 437 14.01 -16.87 6.54
C ASP A 437 13.94 -15.94 7.76
N GLY A 438 14.22 -14.64 7.60
CA GLY A 438 14.06 -13.62 8.63
C GLY A 438 12.64 -13.51 9.20
N LEU A 439 11.60 -13.92 8.47
CA LEU A 439 10.25 -14.06 9.02
C LEU A 439 10.09 -15.35 9.84
N PHE A 440 10.42 -16.48 9.22
CA PHE A 440 10.09 -17.81 9.75
C PHE A 440 11.03 -18.27 10.88
N ASP A 441 12.25 -17.74 10.95
CA ASP A 441 13.18 -17.96 12.07
C ASP A 441 12.80 -17.16 13.33
N ASN A 442 12.08 -16.04 13.15
CA ASN A 442 11.86 -15.06 14.21
C ASN A 442 10.44 -15.06 14.77
N LEU A 443 9.45 -15.60 14.05
CA LEU A 443 8.05 -15.67 14.48
C LEU A 443 7.53 -17.11 14.53
N TYR A 444 6.77 -17.43 15.57
CA TYR A 444 6.05 -18.71 15.67
C TYR A 444 4.80 -18.73 14.76
N LEU A 445 4.37 -19.92 14.36
CA LEU A 445 3.19 -20.11 13.49
C LEU A 445 1.89 -19.52 14.07
N ASP A 446 1.69 -19.58 15.38
CA ASP A 446 0.54 -18.98 16.05
C ASP A 446 0.58 -17.44 15.94
N GLN A 447 1.77 -16.85 16.00
CA GLN A 447 1.99 -15.44 15.73
C GLN A 447 1.67 -15.10 14.28
N ILE A 448 2.16 -15.90 13.31
CA ILE A 448 1.87 -15.71 11.87
C ILE A 448 0.37 -15.95 11.56
N SER A 449 -0.32 -16.83 12.29
CA SER A 449 -1.77 -17.01 12.14
C SER A 449 -2.57 -15.80 12.63
N ASN A 450 -2.10 -15.12 13.68
CA ASN A 450 -2.66 -13.84 14.09
C ASN A 450 -2.38 -12.75 13.05
N ILE A 451 -1.29 -12.89 12.27
CA ILE A 451 -0.99 -12.05 11.12
C ILE A 451 -1.99 -12.31 9.97
N ALA A 452 -2.28 -13.56 9.63
CA ALA A 452 -3.25 -13.84 8.59
C ALA A 452 -4.70 -13.47 8.95
N ASN A 453 -5.04 -13.33 10.24
CA ASN A 453 -6.32 -12.80 10.72
C ASN A 453 -6.43 -11.26 10.69
N TYR A 454 -5.40 -10.56 10.23
CA TYR A 454 -5.33 -9.11 10.26
C TYR A 454 -4.98 -8.57 8.88
N LYS A 455 -5.77 -7.59 8.41
CA LYS A 455 -5.46 -6.84 7.19
C LYS A 455 -4.68 -5.58 7.58
N SER A 456 -3.35 -5.76 7.70
CA SER A 456 -2.23 -4.80 7.92
C SER A 456 -2.30 -3.90 9.17
N PRO A 457 -1.41 -4.13 10.18
CA PRO A 457 -0.14 -3.39 10.30
C PRO A 457 0.99 -4.22 10.96
N PHE A 458 1.81 -4.92 10.16
CA PHE A 458 2.53 -6.10 10.65
C PHE A 458 3.83 -5.99 11.43
N THR A 459 4.48 -4.83 11.52
CA THR A 459 5.86 -4.87 12.03
C THR A 459 6.03 -4.24 13.42
N MET A 460 5.20 -3.27 13.81
CA MET A 460 5.40 -2.56 15.08
C MET A 460 4.64 -3.14 16.29
N ARG A 461 3.47 -3.75 16.07
CA ARG A 461 2.69 -4.37 17.16
C ARG A 461 3.32 -5.68 17.64
N GLY A 462 3.99 -6.39 16.73
CA GLY A 462 4.93 -7.49 17.00
C GLY A 462 5.93 -7.17 18.12
N LEU A 463 6.63 -6.05 17.98
CA LEU A 463 7.69 -5.72 18.92
C LEU A 463 7.17 -5.07 20.21
N GLN A 464 6.02 -4.40 20.18
CA GLN A 464 5.44 -3.71 21.35
C GLN A 464 4.59 -4.61 22.25
N GLN A 465 4.01 -5.71 21.75
CA GLN A 465 3.17 -6.62 22.54
C GLN A 465 3.93 -7.81 23.17
N GLY A 466 5.26 -7.78 23.14
CA GLY A 466 6.08 -8.80 23.81
C GLY A 466 6.09 -10.14 23.08
N PHE A 467 6.21 -10.12 21.76
CA PHE A 467 6.42 -11.33 20.99
C PHE A 467 7.73 -11.99 21.47
N ASN A 468 7.64 -13.27 21.84
CA ASN A 468 8.82 -14.05 22.22
C ASN A 468 9.64 -14.30 20.95
N ILE A 469 10.64 -13.45 20.72
CA ILE A 469 11.70 -13.72 19.76
C ILE A 469 12.24 -15.10 20.09
N GLN A 470 12.29 -16.02 19.11
CA GLN A 470 13.03 -17.25 19.33
C GLN A 470 14.44 -16.84 19.76
N HIS A 471 14.87 -17.22 20.97
CA HIS A 471 16.20 -16.87 21.49
C HIS A 471 17.37 -17.43 20.65
N GLN A 472 17.06 -18.11 19.54
CA GLN A 472 17.97 -18.66 18.54
C GLN A 472 17.70 -18.15 17.10
N GLY A 473 16.78 -17.21 16.91
CA GLY A 473 16.42 -16.67 15.59
C GLY A 473 17.57 -15.92 14.92
N LYS A 474 17.61 -15.97 13.58
CA LYS A 474 18.64 -15.34 12.76
C LYS A 474 18.37 -13.83 12.64
N GLN A 475 19.41 -13.04 12.90
CA GLN A 475 19.39 -11.59 12.68
C GLN A 475 19.56 -11.30 11.18
N ASP A 476 18.46 -11.24 10.45
CA ASP A 476 18.45 -11.02 8.99
C ASP A 476 17.33 -10.04 8.55
N ASP A 477 17.29 -9.74 7.24
CA ASP A 477 16.22 -8.95 6.63
C ASP A 477 14.86 -9.67 6.77
N ILE A 478 13.80 -8.94 7.12
CA ILE A 478 12.45 -9.51 7.23
C ILE A 478 11.63 -9.07 6.03
N THR A 479 11.33 -10.01 5.14
CA THR A 479 10.39 -9.81 4.03
C THR A 479 9.15 -10.66 4.25
N VAL A 480 7.98 -10.03 4.14
CA VAL A 480 6.68 -10.71 4.22
C VAL A 480 5.75 -10.20 3.13
N LEU A 481 5.10 -11.11 2.41
CA LEU A 481 4.02 -10.82 1.48
C LEU A 481 2.76 -11.54 1.95
N VAL A 482 1.62 -10.87 1.92
CA VAL A 482 0.32 -11.44 2.23
C VAL A 482 -0.57 -11.29 1.01
N GLY A 483 -1.21 -12.37 0.57
CA GLY A 483 -2.15 -12.39 -0.55
C GLY A 483 -3.47 -13.05 -0.13
N VAL A 484 -4.58 -12.36 -0.35
CA VAL A 484 -5.94 -12.92 -0.24
C VAL A 484 -6.39 -13.32 -1.64
N ILE A 485 -6.75 -14.57 -1.82
CA ILE A 485 -7.17 -15.12 -3.09
C ILE A 485 -8.57 -14.65 -3.44
N LYS A 486 -8.74 -14.09 -4.63
CA LYS A 486 -10.02 -13.73 -5.22
C LYS A 486 -10.24 -14.53 -6.49
N LEU A 487 -11.30 -15.33 -6.49
CA LEU A 487 -11.72 -16.08 -7.67
C LEU A 487 -12.59 -15.19 -8.56
N SER A 488 -12.53 -15.39 -9.87
CA SER A 488 -13.40 -14.71 -10.81
C SER A 488 -14.87 -15.11 -10.62
N ASP A 489 -15.80 -14.19 -10.87
CA ASP A 489 -17.24 -14.47 -10.71
C ASP A 489 -17.74 -15.58 -11.62
N ASN A 490 -17.15 -15.70 -12.82
CA ASN A 490 -17.48 -16.78 -13.75
C ASN A 490 -17.14 -18.14 -13.14
N LEU A 491 -15.96 -18.25 -12.53
CA LEU A 491 -15.53 -19.47 -11.86
C LEU A 491 -16.39 -19.77 -10.62
N LYS A 492 -16.71 -18.75 -9.81
CA LYS A 492 -17.61 -18.90 -8.65
C LYS A 492 -18.97 -19.46 -9.07
N LYS A 493 -19.58 -18.87 -10.11
CA LYS A 493 -20.87 -19.34 -10.68
C LYS A 493 -20.77 -20.77 -11.23
N GLN A 494 -19.65 -21.12 -11.86
CA GLN A 494 -19.42 -22.48 -12.35
C GLN A 494 -19.37 -23.48 -11.19
N ILE A 495 -18.57 -23.20 -10.15
CA ILE A 495 -18.43 -24.04 -8.96
C ILE A 495 -19.79 -24.23 -8.26
N GLU A 496 -20.59 -23.16 -8.13
CA GLU A 496 -21.93 -23.25 -7.55
C GLU A 496 -22.88 -24.13 -8.36
N ASN A 497 -22.83 -24.03 -9.69
CA ASN A 497 -23.69 -24.82 -10.58
C ASN A 497 -23.31 -26.31 -10.53
N GLU A 498 -22.02 -26.62 -10.53
CA GLU A 498 -21.50 -27.99 -10.38
C GLU A 498 -21.91 -28.58 -9.03
N SER A 499 -21.80 -27.81 -7.94
CA SER A 499 -22.23 -28.21 -6.60
C SER A 499 -23.73 -28.50 -6.51
N LYS A 500 -24.56 -27.65 -7.15
CA LYS A 500 -26.03 -27.86 -7.23
C LYS A 500 -26.39 -29.10 -8.05
N GLN A 501 -25.66 -29.37 -9.13
CA GLN A 501 -25.87 -30.54 -9.98
C GLN A 501 -25.45 -31.83 -9.27
N PHE A 502 -24.34 -31.81 -8.52
CA PHE A 502 -23.91 -32.94 -7.69
C PHE A 502 -24.93 -33.27 -6.59
N ALA A 503 -25.41 -32.26 -5.87
CA ALA A 503 -26.44 -32.43 -4.84
C ALA A 503 -27.82 -32.89 -5.40
N GLN A 504 -28.12 -32.59 -6.67
CA GLN A 504 -29.31 -33.12 -7.35
C GLN A 504 -29.13 -34.57 -7.76
N ASN A 505 -27.93 -34.98 -8.20
CA ASN A 505 -27.64 -36.36 -8.57
C ASN A 505 -27.60 -37.29 -7.34
N GLU A 506 -27.05 -36.85 -6.21
CA GLU A 506 -27.12 -37.64 -4.96
C GLU A 506 -28.54 -37.84 -4.43
N LYS A 507 -29.48 -36.93 -4.75
CA LYS A 507 -30.91 -37.09 -4.42
C LYS A 507 -31.67 -38.03 -5.36
N ILE A 508 -31.08 -38.43 -6.48
CA ILE A 508 -31.68 -39.36 -7.45
C ILE A 508 -31.21 -40.81 -7.19
N ASP A 509 -30.06 -40.98 -6.52
CA ASP A 509 -29.50 -42.28 -6.13
C ASP A 509 -29.83 -42.73 -4.68
N LEU A 510 -30.60 -41.93 -3.94
CA LEU A 510 -31.23 -42.27 -2.64
C LEU A 510 -32.74 -42.49 -2.82
#